data_AF-W1XA45-F1
#
_entry.id   AF-W1XA45-F1
#
_cell.length_a   1.000
_cell.length_b   1.000
_cell.length_c   1.000
_cell.angle_alpha   90.00
_cell.angle_beta   90.00
_cell.angle_gamma   90.00
#
_symmetry.space_group_name_H-M   'P 1'
#
loop_
_entity.id
_entity.type
_entity.pdbx_description
1 polymer ?
#
loop_
_entity_poly.entity_id
_entity_poly.type
_entity_poly.pdbx_seq_one_letter_code
_entity_poly.pdbx_strand_id
1 'polypeptide(L)' 'EFKVADLLRDQAMIPEVQRLARHIHERYPQQAKALIERWMPETERYSNA' A
#
# COMPACT_ATOMS: atom_id res chain seq x y z
N GLU A 1 1.43 9.12 -13.49
CA GLU A 1 2.53 9.39 -12.54
C GLU A 1 2.19 8.71 -11.21
N PHE A 2 3.03 7.78 -10.74
CA PHE A 2 2.87 7.23 -9.39
C PHE A 2 3.30 8.29 -8.38
N LYS A 3 2.39 8.70 -7.49
CA LYS A 3 2.73 9.57 -6.37
C LYS A 3 3.18 8.68 -5.22
N VAL A 4 4.49 8.53 -5.06
CA VAL A 4 5.05 7.94 -3.85
C VAL A 4 4.75 8.88 -2.70
N ALA A 5 4.13 8.37 -1.63
CA ALA A 5 3.89 9.15 -0.43
C ALA A 5 5.24 9.62 0.14
N ASP A 6 5.33 10.90 0.49
CA ASP A 6 6.50 11.42 1.17
C ASP A 6 6.43 10.97 2.63
N LEU A 7 7.23 9.98 2.98
CA LEU A 7 7.21 9.35 4.30
C LEU A 7 7.56 10.32 5.44
N LEU A 8 8.31 11.40 5.15
CA LEU A 8 8.68 12.39 6.16
C LEU A 8 7.52 13.36 6.40
N ARG A 9 6.81 13.74 5.33
CA ARG A 9 5.60 14.58 5.42
C ARG A 9 4.42 13.83 6.02
N ASP A 10 4.21 12.58 5.63
CA ASP A 10 3.02 11.79 5.96
C ASP A 10 3.24 10.88 7.17
N GLN A 11 4.34 11.07 7.91
CA GLN A 11 4.78 10.20 9.01
C GLN A 11 3.69 9.97 10.06
N ALA A 12 2.91 11.01 10.40
CA ALA A 12 1.84 10.92 11.37
C ALA A 12 0.72 9.94 10.96
N MET A 13 0.52 9.74 9.66
CA MET A 13 -0.53 8.86 9.11
C MET A 13 -0.04 7.42 8.93
N ILE A 14 1.28 7.17 8.88
CA ILE A 14 1.86 5.84 8.65
C ILE A 14 1.30 4.78 9.61
N PRO A 15 1.22 5.00 10.94
CA PRO A 15 0.71 3.99 11.86
C PRO A 15 -0.75 3.62 11.59
N GLU A 16 -1.58 4.58 11.19
CA GLU A 16 -2.99 4.35 10.90
C GLU A 16 -3.17 3.59 9.58
N VAL A 17 -2.43 4.00 8.54
CA VAL A 17 -2.42 3.30 7.25
C VAL A 17 -1.98 1.85 7.43
N GLN A 18 -0.94 1.59 8.23
CA GLN A 18 -0.49 0.22 8.51
C GLN A 18 -1.55 -0.62 9.23
N ARG A 19 -2.26 -0.06 10.22
CA ARG A 19 -3.35 -0.77 10.91
C ARG A 19 -4.48 -1.13 9.93
N LEU A 20 -4.88 -0.18 9.09
CA LEU A 20 -5.94 -0.40 8.12
C LEU A 20 -5.53 -1.40 7.03
N ALA A 21 -4.30 -1.30 6.54
CA ALA A 21 -3.75 -2.24 5.56
C ALA A 21 -3.81 -3.68 6.09
N ARG A 22 -3.39 -3.89 7.36
CA ARG A 22 -3.48 -5.21 8.01
C ARG A 22 -4.92 -5.70 8.10
N HIS A 23 -5.83 -4.86 8.57
CA HIS A 23 -7.25 -5.21 8.68
C HIS A 23 -7.86 -5.61 7.33
N ILE A 24 -7.57 -4.85 6.28
CA ILE A 24 -8.07 -5.14 4.93
C ILE A 24 -7.46 -6.44 4.40
N HIS A 25 -6.16 -6.65 4.61
CA HIS A 25 -5.49 -7.87 4.17
C HIS A 25 -6.03 -9.13 4.87
N GLU A 26 -6.28 -9.06 6.17
CA GLU A 26 -6.78 -10.19 6.97
C GLU A 26 -8.25 -10.51 6.68
N ARG A 27 -9.11 -9.48 6.52
CA ARG A 27 -10.56 -9.68 6.41
C ARG A 27 -11.09 -9.68 4.98
N TYR A 28 -10.37 -9.04 4.05
CA TYR A 28 -10.80 -8.81 2.67
C TYR A 28 -9.68 -9.09 1.67
N PRO A 29 -9.12 -10.32 1.64
CA PRO A 29 -7.91 -10.63 0.88
C PRO A 29 -8.08 -10.45 -0.64
N GLN A 30 -9.28 -10.70 -1.18
CA GLN A 30 -9.55 -10.51 -2.62
C GLN A 30 -9.55 -9.03 -3.00
N GLN A 31 -10.17 -8.19 -2.17
CA GLN A 31 -10.20 -6.75 -2.36
C GLN A 31 -8.81 -6.15 -2.15
N ALA A 32 -8.06 -6.64 -1.16
CA ALA A 32 -6.68 -6.24 -0.95
C ALA A 32 -5.84 -6.51 -2.20
N LYS A 33 -5.96 -7.71 -2.79
CA LYS A 33 -5.28 -8.08 -4.03
C LYS A 33 -5.67 -7.15 -5.19
N ALA A 34 -6.97 -6.91 -5.39
CA ALA A 34 -7.46 -6.03 -6.46
C ALA A 34 -6.97 -4.57 -6.29
N LEU A 35 -6.86 -4.08 -5.05
CA LEU A 35 -6.29 -2.77 -4.76
C LEU A 35 -4.80 -2.72 -5.11
N ILE A 36 -4.03 -3.75 -4.72
CA ILE A 36 -2.60 -3.84 -5.05
C ILE A 36 -2.40 -3.86 -6.57
N GLU A 37 -3.12 -4.72 -7.29
CA GLU A 37 -3.03 -4.83 -8.75
C GLU A 37 -3.41 -3.52 -9.46
N ARG A 38 -4.43 -2.83 -8.97
CA ARG A 38 -4.86 -1.53 -9.53
C ARG A 38 -3.78 -0.46 -9.37
N TRP A 39 -3.12 -0.41 -8.21
CA TRP A 39 -2.16 0.65 -7.87
C TRP A 39 -0.70 0.27 -8.14
N MET A 40 -0.42 -1.00 -8.44
CA MET A 40 0.91 -1.51 -8.71
C MET A 40 0.85 -2.61 -9.79
N PRO A 41 0.50 -2.25 -11.04
CA PRO A 41 0.39 -3.21 -12.14
C PRO A 41 1.75 -3.82 -12.56
N GLU A 42 2.88 -3.17 -12.22
CA GLU A 42 4.25 -3.62 -12.55
C GLU A 42 5.05 -3.96 -11.28
N THR A 43 4.67 -5.03 -10.57
CA THR A 43 5.31 -5.47 -9.31
C THR A 43 6.82 -5.76 -9.42
N GLU A 44 7.36 -5.98 -10.62
CA GLU A 44 8.78 -6.31 -10.84
C GLU A 44 9.77 -5.17 -10.53
N ARG A 45 9.32 -3.91 -10.49
CA ARG A 45 10.24 -2.76 -10.28
C ARG A 45 10.45 -2.37 -8.82
N TYR A 46 9.73 -2.98 -7.87
CA TYR A 46 9.67 -2.49 -6.48
C TYR A 46 10.39 -3.37 -5.46
N SER A 47 11.04 -4.46 -5.89
CA SER A 47 11.78 -5.37 -4.99
C SER A 47 13.21 -4.91 -4.63
N ASN A 48 13.62 -3.70 -5.02
CA ASN A 48 14.95 -3.15 -4.72
C ASN A 48 14.87 -1.76 -4.06
N ALA A 49 14.27 -1.69 -2.87
CA ALA A 49 14.37 -0.54 -1.97
C ALA A 49 14.60 -1.02 -0.53
#